data_AF-A0A958IBM8-F1
#
_entry.id   AF-A0A958IBM8-F1
#
_cell.length_a   1.000
_cell.length_b   1.000
_cell.length_c   1.000
_cell.angle_alpha   90.00
_cell.angle_beta   90.00
_cell.angle_gamma   90.00
#
_symmetry.space_group_name_H-M   'P 1'
#
loop_
_entity.id
_entity.type
_entity.pdbx_description
1 polymer ?
#
loop_
_entity_poly.entity_id
_entity_poly.type
_entity_poly.pdbx_seq_one_letter_code
_entity_poly.pdbx_strand_id
1 'polypeptide(L)'
;AIRLAREGFEVNDYLHRLIRSKEDRMARFPASAAIFLSGGEALKPGDKLVQSDLAWSLEQIAEQGDKAFYEGEIAERLVAASRASGGIFSMADFAAYQAKERQPVVVDYRGFRLYSMPPISSGGLVLQGVFNTLNAYPLSRDFPHNGSAYIGLVSEVTKRWYAKRNRYLGDPDVVEIPYGEFSDPAAIAAVRENLDPTHPFPARRLPEFEVIRPQPAESEQTTHISILDREGNAVSMTYTLNGNFGSCMVAEGTGILLNNEMDDFAAKPGFPNMFGLVQGEA
;
A
#
# COMPACT_ATOMS: atom_id res chain seq x y z
N ALA A 1 18.37 13.96 2.02
CA ALA A 1 18.06 13.21 0.79
C ALA A 1 19.02 13.58 -0.35
N ILE A 2 19.01 14.84 -0.83
CA ILE A 2 19.86 15.34 -1.93
C ILE A 2 21.33 14.86 -1.85
N ARG A 3 22.00 15.13 -0.73
CA ARG A 3 23.39 14.71 -0.52
C ARG A 3 23.61 13.21 -0.69
N LEU A 4 22.72 12.37 -0.13
CA LEU A 4 22.83 10.92 -0.25
C LEU A 4 22.59 10.43 -1.68
N ALA A 5 21.68 11.06 -2.42
CA ALA A 5 21.47 10.74 -3.83
C ALA A 5 22.71 11.13 -4.67
N ARG A 6 23.27 12.31 -4.43
CA ARG A 6 24.42 12.86 -5.17
C ARG A 6 25.73 12.16 -4.87
N GLU A 7 26.05 12.01 -3.59
CA GLU A 7 27.31 11.42 -3.14
C GLU A 7 27.23 9.89 -3.15
N GLY A 8 26.03 9.33 -3.03
CA GLY A 8 25.78 7.90 -2.92
C GLY A 8 26.00 7.35 -1.51
N PHE A 9 25.58 6.11 -1.32
CA PHE A 9 25.77 5.35 -0.09
C PHE A 9 26.08 3.88 -0.41
N GLU A 10 26.67 3.18 0.56
CA GLU A 10 27.04 1.77 0.40
C GLU A 10 25.79 0.88 0.37
N VAL A 11 25.75 -0.01 -0.62
CA VAL A 11 24.74 -1.05 -0.71
C VAL A 11 24.99 -2.07 0.39
N ASN A 12 23.95 -2.42 1.14
CA ASN A 12 24.00 -3.48 2.14
C ASN A 12 23.36 -4.78 1.61
N ASP A 13 23.46 -5.86 2.37
CA ASP A 13 22.92 -7.17 1.97
C ASP A 13 21.41 -7.15 1.68
N TYR A 14 20.66 -6.34 2.42
CA TYR A 14 19.21 -6.23 2.23
C TYR A 14 18.88 -5.57 0.89
N LEU A 15 19.46 -4.39 0.62
CA LEU A 15 19.26 -3.67 -0.63
C LEU A 15 19.74 -4.48 -1.84
N HIS A 16 20.89 -5.16 -1.73
CA HIS A 16 21.38 -6.07 -2.77
C HIS A 16 20.33 -7.16 -3.10
N ARG A 17 19.77 -7.83 -2.09
CA ARG A 17 18.72 -8.85 -2.31
C ARG A 17 17.49 -8.28 -3.01
N LEU A 18 17.08 -7.07 -2.64
CA LEU A 18 15.93 -6.42 -3.28
C LEU A 18 16.23 -6.09 -4.75
N ILE A 19 17.38 -5.49 -5.06
CA ILE A 19 17.79 -5.16 -6.44
C ILE A 19 17.87 -6.44 -7.26
N ARG A 20 18.58 -7.47 -6.74
CA ARG A 20 18.73 -8.77 -7.41
C ARG A 20 17.39 -9.42 -7.71
N SER A 21 16.39 -9.28 -6.83
CA SER A 21 15.04 -9.82 -7.09
C SER A 21 14.32 -9.20 -8.28
N LYS A 22 14.82 -8.06 -8.80
CA LYS A 22 14.26 -7.29 -9.92
C LYS A 22 15.26 -7.08 -11.07
N GLU A 23 16.42 -7.72 -11.03
CA GLU A 23 17.52 -7.54 -12.00
C GLU A 23 17.04 -7.66 -13.45
N ASP A 24 16.38 -8.76 -13.80
CA ASP A 24 15.84 -8.99 -15.15
C ASP A 24 14.86 -7.90 -15.60
N ARG A 25 14.05 -7.37 -14.68
CA ARG A 25 13.10 -6.29 -14.99
C ARG A 25 13.80 -4.96 -15.15
N MET A 26 14.75 -4.63 -14.28
CA MET A 26 15.54 -3.40 -14.34
C MET A 26 16.42 -3.36 -15.59
N ALA A 27 16.98 -4.50 -16.02
CA ALA A 27 17.79 -4.62 -17.22
C ALA A 27 17.05 -4.22 -18.51
N ARG A 28 15.70 -4.25 -18.50
CA ARG A 28 14.87 -3.81 -19.64
C ARG A 28 14.78 -2.29 -19.78
N PHE A 29 15.15 -1.54 -18.74
CA PHE A 29 15.04 -0.08 -18.70
C PHE A 29 16.43 0.53 -18.54
N PRO A 30 17.01 1.17 -19.58
CA PRO A 30 18.37 1.69 -19.55
C PRO A 30 18.66 2.61 -18.36
N ALA A 31 17.76 3.52 -18.02
CA ALA A 31 17.90 4.42 -16.86
C ALA A 31 17.93 3.67 -15.52
N SER A 32 17.21 2.55 -15.42
CA SER A 32 17.20 1.74 -14.20
C SER A 32 18.45 0.87 -14.11
N ALA A 33 18.83 0.24 -15.22
CA ALA A 33 20.07 -0.52 -15.31
C ALA A 33 21.29 0.33 -14.95
N ALA A 34 21.36 1.58 -15.41
CA ALA A 34 22.46 2.50 -15.10
C ALA A 34 22.60 2.84 -13.61
N ILE A 35 21.51 2.75 -12.84
CA ILE A 35 21.50 3.07 -11.41
C ILE A 35 21.74 1.82 -10.55
N PHE A 36 21.09 0.71 -10.89
CA PHE A 36 20.99 -0.45 -10.01
C PHE A 36 21.86 -1.63 -10.44
N LEU A 37 22.40 -1.62 -11.65
CA LEU A 37 23.22 -2.71 -12.20
C LEU A 37 24.64 -2.23 -12.53
N SER A 38 25.62 -3.07 -12.26
CA SER A 38 27.03 -2.88 -12.63
C SER A 38 27.48 -4.06 -13.49
N GLY A 39 27.85 -3.79 -14.75
CA GLY A 39 28.18 -4.85 -15.71
C GLY A 39 27.03 -5.81 -16.03
N GLY A 40 25.78 -5.37 -15.83
CA GLY A 40 24.57 -6.19 -16.03
C GLY A 40 24.13 -6.99 -14.80
N GLU A 41 24.90 -6.97 -13.71
CA GLU A 41 24.53 -7.63 -12.45
C GLU A 41 24.07 -6.61 -11.40
N ALA A 42 23.18 -7.00 -10.50
CA ALA A 42 22.77 -6.20 -9.36
C ALA A 42 23.97 -5.70 -8.53
N LEU A 43 23.94 -4.42 -8.13
CA LEU A 43 24.93 -3.86 -7.22
C LEU A 43 25.08 -4.72 -5.96
N LYS A 44 26.32 -5.01 -5.58
CA LYS A 44 26.71 -5.93 -4.52
C LYS A 44 26.94 -5.18 -3.20
N PRO A 45 26.91 -5.89 -2.06
CA PRO A 45 27.26 -5.28 -0.77
C PRO A 45 28.64 -4.62 -0.83
N GLY A 46 28.73 -3.37 -0.38
CA GLY A 46 29.95 -2.54 -0.47
C GLY A 46 30.08 -1.72 -1.75
N ASP A 47 29.30 -2.02 -2.80
CA ASP A 47 29.22 -1.12 -3.96
C ASP A 47 28.54 0.20 -3.56
N LYS A 48 28.85 1.28 -4.27
CA LYS A 48 28.26 2.59 -4.03
C LYS A 48 27.08 2.82 -4.96
N LEU A 49 25.89 3.03 -4.40
CA LEU A 49 24.70 3.42 -5.15
C LEU A 49 24.62 4.95 -5.24
N VAL A 50 24.73 5.50 -6.45
CA VAL A 50 24.69 6.95 -6.75
C VAL A 50 23.50 7.23 -7.67
N GLN A 51 22.73 8.28 -7.36
CA GLN A 51 21.55 8.69 -8.12
C GLN A 51 21.59 10.20 -8.38
N SER A 52 22.50 10.64 -9.25
CA SER A 52 22.71 12.06 -9.56
C SER A 52 21.45 12.74 -10.11
N ASP A 53 20.70 12.06 -10.98
CA ASP A 53 19.45 12.58 -11.53
C ASP A 53 18.37 12.75 -10.44
N LEU A 54 18.33 11.83 -9.47
CA LEU A 54 17.43 11.96 -8.32
C LEU A 54 17.85 13.15 -7.44
N ALA A 55 19.15 13.39 -7.28
CA ALA A 55 19.64 14.57 -6.57
C ALA A 55 19.15 15.86 -7.25
N TRP A 56 19.28 15.95 -8.58
CA TRP A 56 18.75 17.06 -9.36
C TRP A 56 17.23 17.23 -9.15
N SER A 57 16.43 16.16 -9.26
CA SER A 57 14.98 16.24 -9.05
C SER A 57 14.62 16.72 -7.64
N LEU A 58 15.32 16.21 -6.62
CA LEU A 58 15.12 16.63 -5.23
C LEU A 58 15.54 18.10 -4.99
N GLU A 59 16.54 18.60 -5.70
CA GLU A 59 16.93 20.01 -5.68
C GLU A 59 15.86 20.90 -6.29
N GLN A 60 15.31 20.52 -7.46
CA GLN A 60 14.21 21.27 -8.07
C GLN A 60 13.00 21.36 -7.14
N ILE A 61 12.63 20.25 -6.49
CA ILE A 61 11.52 20.21 -5.53
C ILE A 61 11.83 21.05 -4.28
N ALA A 62 13.07 21.01 -3.77
CA ALA A 62 13.45 21.80 -2.61
C ALA A 62 13.41 23.32 -2.87
N GLU A 63 13.73 23.75 -4.10
CA GLU A 63 13.79 25.16 -4.48
C GLU A 63 12.44 25.73 -4.91
N GLN A 64 11.63 24.94 -5.62
CA GLN A 64 10.40 25.41 -6.28
C GLN A 64 9.12 24.79 -5.72
N GLY A 65 9.25 23.88 -4.76
CA GLY A 65 8.12 23.16 -4.16
C GLY A 65 7.55 22.08 -5.07
N ASP A 66 6.26 21.78 -4.85
CA ASP A 66 5.49 20.79 -5.58
C ASP A 66 5.35 21.11 -7.08
N LYS A 67 5.32 22.39 -7.46
CA LYS A 67 5.26 22.82 -8.86
C LYS A 67 6.39 22.27 -9.72
N ALA A 68 7.61 22.11 -9.18
CA ALA A 68 8.70 21.48 -9.93
C ALA A 68 8.34 20.04 -10.35
N PHE A 69 7.61 19.31 -9.50
CA PHE A 69 7.21 17.93 -9.76
C PHE A 69 5.98 17.82 -10.66
N TYR A 70 4.95 18.67 -10.47
CA TYR A 70 3.66 18.53 -11.17
C TYR A 70 3.51 19.39 -12.43
N GLU A 71 4.23 20.52 -12.50
CA GLU A 71 4.08 21.48 -13.61
C GLU A 71 5.41 21.73 -14.34
N GLY A 72 6.54 21.41 -13.73
CA GLY A 72 7.88 21.70 -14.24
C GLY A 72 8.51 20.58 -15.08
N GLU A 73 9.82 20.72 -15.29
CA GLU A 73 10.61 19.82 -16.14
C GLU A 73 10.58 18.36 -15.68
N ILE A 74 10.39 18.10 -14.38
CA ILE A 74 10.22 16.72 -13.87
C ILE A 74 8.96 16.09 -14.47
N ALA A 75 7.81 16.78 -14.45
CA ALA A 75 6.57 16.28 -15.03
C ALA A 75 6.72 16.01 -16.53
N GLU A 76 7.38 16.91 -17.26
CA GLU A 76 7.63 16.74 -18.70
C GLU A 76 8.44 15.47 -18.98
N ARG A 77 9.51 15.23 -18.22
CA ARG A 77 10.35 14.02 -18.34
C ARG A 77 9.59 12.75 -17.95
N LEU A 78 8.75 12.80 -16.90
CA LEU A 78 7.89 11.68 -16.50
C LEU A 78 6.87 11.33 -17.58
N VAL A 79 6.22 12.32 -18.18
CA VAL A 79 5.25 12.15 -19.29
C VAL A 79 5.95 11.59 -20.53
N ALA A 80 7.12 12.12 -20.88
CA ALA A 80 7.90 11.62 -22.02
C ALA A 80 8.31 10.16 -21.82
N ALA A 81 8.84 9.81 -20.64
CA ALA A 81 9.22 8.45 -20.30
C ALA A 81 8.01 7.50 -20.34
N SER A 82 6.89 7.90 -19.74
CA SER A 82 5.64 7.13 -19.76
C SER A 82 5.20 6.81 -21.19
N ARG A 83 5.11 7.82 -22.06
CA ARG A 83 4.72 7.66 -23.47
C ARG A 83 5.68 6.78 -24.26
N ALA A 84 6.99 6.95 -24.06
CA ALA A 84 8.00 6.12 -24.71
C ALA A 84 7.86 4.63 -24.36
N SER A 85 7.36 4.33 -23.18
CA SER A 85 7.08 2.97 -22.69
C SER A 85 5.64 2.50 -22.95
N GLY A 86 4.84 3.24 -23.73
CA GLY A 86 3.44 2.91 -24.03
C GLY A 86 2.42 3.23 -22.94
N GLY A 87 2.84 4.02 -21.93
CA GLY A 87 1.97 4.55 -20.88
C GLY A 87 1.13 5.75 -21.35
N ILE A 88 0.22 6.17 -20.46
CA ILE A 88 -0.85 7.13 -20.78
C ILE A 88 -0.73 8.48 -20.07
N PHE A 89 0.38 8.72 -19.36
CA PHE A 89 0.52 9.99 -18.63
C PHE A 89 0.47 11.20 -19.57
N SER A 90 -0.17 12.25 -19.08
CA SER A 90 -0.23 13.55 -19.71
C SER A 90 0.11 14.65 -18.70
N MET A 91 0.57 15.80 -19.21
CA MET A 91 0.77 16.98 -18.34
C MET A 91 -0.52 17.43 -17.66
N ALA A 92 -1.68 17.17 -18.28
CA ALA A 92 -2.97 17.47 -17.68
C ALA A 92 -3.22 16.61 -16.44
N ASP A 93 -2.84 15.33 -16.45
CA ASP A 93 -2.97 14.44 -15.28
C ASP A 93 -2.13 14.95 -14.10
N PHE A 94 -0.89 15.37 -14.37
CA PHE A 94 0.01 15.91 -13.35
C PHE A 94 -0.49 17.25 -12.80
N ALA A 95 -0.89 18.18 -13.66
CA ALA A 95 -1.39 19.50 -13.25
C ALA A 95 -2.74 19.43 -12.52
N ALA A 96 -3.56 18.41 -12.80
CA ALA A 96 -4.85 18.22 -12.15
C ALA A 96 -4.75 17.52 -10.79
N TYR A 97 -3.63 16.85 -10.50
CA TYR A 97 -3.49 16.09 -9.27
C TYR A 97 -3.39 17.00 -8.04
N GLN A 98 -4.16 16.67 -7.01
CA GLN A 98 -4.06 17.29 -5.68
C GLN A 98 -4.18 16.22 -4.60
N ALA A 99 -3.31 16.31 -3.60
CA ALA A 99 -3.43 15.52 -2.39
C ALA A 99 -4.70 15.94 -1.62
N LYS A 100 -5.52 14.96 -1.21
CA LYS A 100 -6.79 15.20 -0.52
C LYS A 100 -6.63 14.98 0.97
N GLU A 101 -6.98 15.99 1.76
CA GLU A 101 -7.17 15.83 3.21
C GLU A 101 -8.52 15.16 3.46
N ARG A 102 -8.53 14.09 4.24
CA ARG A 102 -9.72 13.30 4.52
C ARG A 102 -9.83 13.04 6.02
N GLN A 103 -11.06 13.03 6.53
CA GLN A 103 -11.31 12.69 7.93
C GLN A 103 -10.96 11.22 8.20
N PRO A 104 -10.22 10.91 9.27
CA PRO A 104 -9.81 9.53 9.55
C PRO A 104 -11.00 8.66 9.95
N VAL A 105 -10.87 7.36 9.74
CA VAL A 105 -11.76 6.38 10.39
C VAL A 105 -11.38 6.32 11.86
N VAL A 106 -12.38 6.42 12.72
CA VAL A 106 -12.21 6.43 14.17
C VAL A 106 -12.93 5.23 14.77
N VAL A 107 -12.29 4.55 15.71
CA VAL A 107 -12.92 3.49 16.50
C VAL A 107 -12.48 3.57 17.95
N ASP A 108 -13.43 3.50 18.87
CA ASP A 108 -13.15 3.38 20.29
C ASP A 108 -13.01 1.90 20.66
N TYR A 109 -11.86 1.54 21.22
CA TYR A 109 -11.54 0.17 21.58
C TYR A 109 -10.93 0.12 22.98
N ARG A 110 -11.71 -0.41 23.93
CA ARG A 110 -11.27 -0.70 25.32
C ARG A 110 -10.56 0.47 26.02
N GLY A 111 -11.11 1.67 25.91
CA GLY A 111 -10.57 2.89 26.54
C GLY A 111 -9.54 3.64 25.69
N PHE A 112 -9.20 3.14 24.50
CA PHE A 112 -8.41 3.85 23.51
C PHE A 112 -9.29 4.36 22.38
N ARG A 113 -8.88 5.48 21.78
CA ARG A 113 -9.46 5.99 20.53
C ARG A 113 -8.44 5.78 19.41
N LEU A 114 -8.75 4.91 18.47
CA LEU A 114 -7.88 4.54 17.36
C LEU A 114 -8.26 5.34 16.12
N TYR A 115 -7.25 5.83 15.40
CA TYR A 115 -7.38 6.56 14.14
C TYR A 115 -6.74 5.74 13.03
N SER A 116 -7.41 5.67 11.88
CA SER A 116 -6.92 4.95 10.71
C SER A 116 -7.32 5.63 9.41
N MET A 117 -6.76 5.15 8.29
CA MET A 117 -6.97 5.74 6.97
C MET A 117 -8.43 5.62 6.51
N PRO A 118 -9.01 6.69 5.91
CA PRO A 118 -10.31 6.63 5.24
C PRO A 118 -10.26 5.87 3.90
N PRO A 119 -11.43 5.62 3.29
CA PRO A 119 -11.49 5.01 1.96
C PRO A 119 -10.73 5.78 0.89
N ILE A 120 -10.36 5.07 -0.18
CA ILE A 120 -9.05 5.01 -0.89
C ILE A 120 -8.04 4.03 -0.27
N SER A 121 -8.22 3.67 1.01
CA SER A 121 -7.62 2.50 1.65
C SER A 121 -8.72 1.67 2.33
N SER A 122 -8.63 0.34 2.26
CA SER A 122 -9.57 -0.53 2.96
C SER A 122 -9.30 -0.66 4.47
N GLY A 123 -8.08 -0.32 4.91
CA GLY A 123 -7.59 -0.67 6.24
C GLY A 123 -8.47 -0.13 7.37
N GLY A 124 -8.83 1.16 7.33
CA GLY A 124 -9.56 1.79 8.43
C GLY A 124 -10.95 1.21 8.67
N LEU A 125 -11.75 1.03 7.62
CA LEU A 125 -13.11 0.49 7.75
C LEU A 125 -13.10 -0.99 8.18
N VAL A 126 -12.20 -1.80 7.61
CA VAL A 126 -12.07 -3.21 8.02
C VAL A 126 -11.65 -3.29 9.49
N LEU A 127 -10.67 -2.51 9.92
CA LEU A 127 -10.24 -2.46 11.32
C LEU A 127 -11.38 -1.98 12.24
N GLN A 128 -12.17 -0.99 11.83
CA GLN A 128 -13.32 -0.52 12.59
C GLN A 128 -14.32 -1.66 12.85
N GLY A 129 -14.71 -2.40 11.81
CA GLY A 129 -15.61 -3.56 11.95
C GLY A 129 -15.02 -4.64 12.86
N VAL A 130 -13.72 -4.95 12.70
CA VAL A 130 -13.01 -5.93 13.54
C VAL A 130 -13.01 -5.51 15.01
N PHE A 131 -12.59 -4.28 15.32
CA PHE A 131 -12.50 -3.80 16.70
C PHE A 131 -13.88 -3.66 17.35
N ASN A 132 -14.88 -3.17 16.63
CA ASN A 132 -16.27 -3.12 17.10
C ASN A 132 -16.81 -4.52 17.42
N THR A 133 -16.46 -5.52 16.62
CA THR A 133 -16.84 -6.92 16.88
C THR A 133 -16.14 -7.47 18.12
N LEU A 134 -14.82 -7.25 18.23
CA LEU A 134 -14.02 -7.73 19.36
C LEU A 134 -14.34 -7.01 20.68
N ASN A 135 -14.89 -5.79 20.64
CA ASN A 135 -15.38 -5.09 21.83
C ASN A 135 -16.51 -5.86 22.54
N ALA A 136 -17.28 -6.67 21.80
CA ALA A 136 -18.38 -7.46 22.37
C ALA A 136 -17.92 -8.71 23.15
N TYR A 137 -16.63 -9.03 23.15
CA TYR A 137 -16.07 -10.20 23.84
C TYR A 137 -15.24 -9.79 25.06
N PRO A 138 -15.31 -10.50 26.20
CA PRO A 138 -14.43 -10.27 27.34
C PRO A 138 -13.05 -10.95 27.10
N LEU A 139 -12.29 -10.44 26.13
CA LEU A 139 -11.05 -11.07 25.65
C LEU A 139 -10.06 -11.41 26.76
N SER A 140 -9.79 -10.47 27.68
CA SER A 140 -8.82 -10.67 28.77
C SER A 140 -9.20 -11.78 29.76
N ARG A 141 -10.48 -12.17 29.82
CA ARG A 141 -10.99 -13.21 30.72
C ARG A 141 -11.15 -14.54 30.00
N ASP A 142 -11.79 -14.52 28.83
CA ASP A 142 -12.26 -15.73 28.15
C ASP A 142 -11.35 -16.15 26.98
N PHE A 143 -10.47 -15.25 26.51
CA PHE A 143 -9.59 -15.47 25.37
C PHE A 143 -8.16 -14.96 25.67
N PRO A 144 -7.38 -15.70 26.49
CA PRO A 144 -6.01 -15.32 26.82
C PRO A 144 -5.18 -14.97 25.58
N HIS A 145 -4.42 -13.88 25.64
CA HIS A 145 -3.67 -13.36 24.50
C HIS A 145 -2.76 -14.44 23.90
N ASN A 146 -2.79 -14.57 22.56
CA ASN A 146 -2.09 -15.61 21.78
C ASN A 146 -2.46 -17.07 22.12
N GLY A 147 -3.51 -17.31 22.91
CA GLY A 147 -4.11 -18.63 23.06
C GLY A 147 -4.83 -19.08 21.77
N SER A 148 -5.04 -20.38 21.61
CA SER A 148 -5.69 -20.94 20.41
C SER A 148 -7.08 -20.34 20.16
N ALA A 149 -7.93 -20.25 21.19
CA ALA A 149 -9.25 -19.64 21.08
C ALA A 149 -9.19 -18.15 20.75
N TYR A 150 -8.18 -17.42 21.23
CA TYR A 150 -7.96 -16.01 20.88
C TYR A 150 -7.61 -15.87 19.40
N ILE A 151 -6.63 -16.65 18.94
CA ILE A 151 -6.20 -16.66 17.53
C ILE A 151 -7.37 -17.06 16.62
N GLY A 152 -8.13 -18.08 17.00
CA GLY A 152 -9.32 -18.52 16.28
C GLY A 152 -10.37 -17.41 16.18
N LEU A 153 -10.71 -16.77 17.30
CA LEU A 153 -11.67 -15.66 17.31
C LEU A 153 -11.22 -14.49 16.43
N VAL A 154 -9.98 -14.02 16.61
CA VAL A 154 -9.44 -12.89 15.82
C VAL A 154 -9.41 -13.25 14.33
N SER A 155 -9.02 -14.49 13.99
CA SER A 155 -9.00 -14.95 12.59
C SER A 155 -10.41 -15.00 11.99
N GLU A 156 -11.38 -15.55 12.71
CA GLU A 156 -12.77 -15.67 12.25
C GLU A 156 -13.44 -14.31 12.06
N VAL A 157 -13.20 -13.36 12.96
CA VAL A 157 -13.70 -11.97 12.87
C VAL A 157 -13.04 -11.25 11.69
N THR A 158 -11.71 -11.27 11.64
CA THR A 158 -10.92 -10.59 10.59
C THR A 158 -11.34 -11.07 9.21
N LYS A 159 -11.43 -12.39 9.01
CA LYS A 159 -11.87 -12.99 7.75
C LYS A 159 -13.25 -12.50 7.27
N ARG A 160 -14.23 -12.33 8.17
CA ARG A 160 -15.59 -11.88 7.81
C ARG A 160 -15.61 -10.42 7.39
N TRP A 161 -14.87 -9.55 8.08
CA TRP A 161 -14.76 -8.14 7.68
C TRP A 161 -13.91 -7.94 6.43
N TYR A 162 -12.85 -8.73 6.25
CA TYR A 162 -12.11 -8.78 4.99
C TYR A 162 -12.96 -9.29 3.82
N ALA A 163 -13.95 -10.14 4.06
CA ALA A 163 -14.90 -10.55 3.00
C ALA A 163 -15.65 -9.33 2.43
N LYS A 164 -16.10 -8.44 3.32
CA LYS A 164 -16.85 -7.24 2.97
C LYS A 164 -16.01 -6.21 2.22
N ARG A 165 -14.70 -6.14 2.48
CA ARG A 165 -13.75 -5.29 1.74
C ARG A 165 -13.90 -5.46 0.23
N ASN A 166 -13.81 -6.71 -0.24
CA ASN A 166 -13.71 -7.00 -1.67
C ASN A 166 -15.02 -6.70 -2.43
N ARG A 167 -16.13 -6.57 -1.71
CA ARG A 167 -17.46 -6.28 -2.28
C ARG A 167 -17.78 -4.80 -2.30
N TYR A 168 -17.36 -4.04 -1.29
CA TYR A 168 -17.90 -2.70 -1.03
C TYR A 168 -16.88 -1.56 -1.05
N LEU A 169 -15.58 -1.85 -0.96
CA LEU A 169 -14.58 -0.80 -0.80
C LEU A 169 -13.86 -0.52 -2.13
N GLY A 170 -13.93 0.74 -2.56
CA GLY A 170 -13.24 1.29 -3.73
C GLY A 170 -12.93 2.77 -3.53
N ASP A 171 -12.78 3.53 -4.62
CA ASP A 171 -12.60 4.98 -4.56
C ASP A 171 -13.94 5.66 -4.21
N PRO A 172 -14.06 6.37 -3.06
CA PRO A 172 -15.31 7.04 -2.67
C PRO A 172 -15.77 8.13 -3.64
N ASP A 173 -14.92 8.58 -4.56
CA ASP A 173 -15.30 9.54 -5.59
C ASP A 173 -16.01 8.85 -6.78
N VAL A 174 -15.99 7.52 -6.85
CA VAL A 174 -16.55 6.69 -7.93
C VAL A 174 -17.61 5.71 -7.43
N VAL A 175 -17.45 5.17 -6.23
CA VAL A 175 -18.36 4.17 -5.64
C VAL A 175 -18.97 4.60 -4.32
N GLU A 176 -20.23 4.21 -4.10
CA GLU A 176 -20.91 4.43 -2.83
C GLU A 176 -20.43 3.40 -1.81
N ILE A 177 -19.83 3.90 -0.73
CA ILE A 177 -19.29 3.07 0.35
C ILE A 177 -20.30 3.01 1.50
N PRO A 178 -20.70 1.81 1.96
CA PRO A 178 -21.62 1.66 3.08
C PRO A 178 -20.91 1.86 4.42
N TYR A 179 -20.45 3.09 4.71
CA TYR A 179 -19.72 3.44 5.94
C TYR A 179 -20.41 2.94 7.22
N GLY A 180 -21.75 3.02 7.26
CA GLY A 180 -22.56 2.58 8.38
C GLY A 180 -22.43 1.08 8.68
N GLU A 181 -22.20 0.22 7.68
CA GLU A 181 -22.15 -1.23 7.87
C GLU A 181 -21.01 -1.67 8.80
N PHE A 182 -19.89 -0.94 8.81
CA PHE A 182 -18.71 -1.25 9.64
C PHE A 182 -18.85 -0.79 11.11
N SER A 183 -19.92 -0.06 11.42
CA SER A 183 -20.22 0.44 12.77
C SER A 183 -21.62 0.06 13.27
N ASP A 184 -22.49 -0.49 12.41
CA ASP A 184 -23.85 -0.88 12.74
C ASP A 184 -23.88 -2.06 13.74
N PRO A 185 -24.50 -1.89 14.93
CA PRO A 185 -24.69 -2.96 15.89
C PRO A 185 -25.34 -4.22 15.32
N ALA A 186 -26.27 -4.09 14.36
CA ALA A 186 -26.92 -5.24 13.75
C ALA A 186 -25.95 -6.03 12.86
N ALA A 187 -25.15 -5.35 12.03
CA ALA A 187 -24.10 -5.97 11.24
C ALA A 187 -23.04 -6.66 12.12
N ILE A 188 -22.64 -6.01 13.21
CA ILE A 188 -21.71 -6.58 14.20
C ILE A 188 -22.31 -7.83 14.85
N ALA A 189 -23.59 -7.81 15.22
CA ALA A 189 -24.28 -8.98 15.78
C ALA A 189 -24.36 -10.13 14.79
N ALA A 190 -24.66 -9.86 13.52
CA ALA A 190 -24.72 -10.88 12.46
C ALA A 190 -23.37 -11.56 12.24
N VAL A 191 -22.27 -10.80 12.28
CA VAL A 191 -20.91 -11.37 12.24
C VAL A 191 -20.69 -12.35 13.39
N ARG A 192 -21.23 -12.05 14.58
CA ARG A 192 -21.04 -12.84 15.81
C ARG A 192 -21.86 -14.13 15.86
N GLU A 193 -23.06 -14.14 15.28
CA GLU A 193 -24.02 -15.24 15.40
C GLU A 193 -23.46 -16.60 14.96
N ASN A 194 -22.48 -16.60 14.06
CA ASN A 194 -21.85 -17.81 13.51
C ASN A 194 -20.33 -17.89 13.78
N LEU A 195 -19.84 -17.27 14.86
CA LEU A 195 -18.44 -17.39 15.27
C LEU A 195 -18.24 -18.58 16.20
N ASP A 196 -17.50 -19.58 15.72
CA ASP A 196 -16.91 -20.62 16.57
C ASP A 196 -15.38 -20.47 16.55
N PRO A 197 -14.76 -19.96 17.62
CA PRO A 197 -13.31 -19.81 17.73
C PRO A 197 -12.54 -21.14 17.71
N THR A 198 -13.22 -22.26 17.92
CA THR A 198 -12.64 -23.61 17.94
C THR A 198 -12.84 -24.39 16.64
N HIS A 199 -13.80 -23.98 15.81
CA HIS A 199 -14.08 -24.58 14.50
C HIS A 199 -14.04 -23.54 13.38
N PRO A 200 -12.89 -23.37 12.71
CA PRO A 200 -12.74 -22.36 11.68
C PRO A 200 -13.74 -22.51 10.52
N PHE A 201 -14.43 -21.43 10.17
CA PHE A 201 -15.37 -21.45 9.05
C PHE A 201 -14.61 -21.36 7.71
N PRO A 202 -14.89 -22.21 6.70
CA PRO A 202 -14.19 -22.09 5.42
C PRO A 202 -14.50 -20.74 4.72
N ALA A 203 -13.48 -19.90 4.47
CA ALA A 203 -13.66 -18.56 3.87
C ALA A 203 -14.48 -18.59 2.57
N ARG A 204 -14.26 -19.61 1.73
CA ARG A 204 -14.97 -19.85 0.45
C ARG A 204 -16.49 -20.05 0.56
N ARG A 205 -17.03 -20.20 1.77
CA ARG A 205 -18.46 -20.38 2.02
C ARG A 205 -19.13 -19.09 2.50
N LEU A 206 -18.38 -18.00 2.67
CA LEU A 206 -18.96 -16.71 3.01
C LEU A 206 -19.63 -16.13 1.75
N PRO A 207 -20.85 -15.59 1.86
CA PRO A 207 -21.61 -15.10 0.71
C PRO A 207 -20.93 -13.92 0.01
N GLU A 208 -20.05 -13.18 0.69
CA GLU A 208 -19.28 -12.08 0.12
C GLU A 208 -18.00 -12.53 -0.62
N PHE A 209 -17.63 -13.82 -0.55
CA PHE A 209 -16.45 -14.37 -1.23
C PHE A 209 -16.88 -15.10 -2.53
N GLU A 210 -17.01 -14.38 -3.64
CA GLU A 210 -17.42 -14.99 -4.92
C GLU A 210 -16.30 -15.75 -5.64
N VAL A 211 -15.02 -15.42 -5.41
CA VAL A 211 -13.88 -16.09 -6.07
C VAL A 211 -12.72 -16.25 -5.11
N ILE A 212 -12.38 -17.50 -4.77
CA ILE A 212 -11.11 -17.84 -4.12
C ILE A 212 -10.23 -18.60 -5.10
N ARG A 213 -9.14 -17.96 -5.53
CA ARG A 213 -7.98 -18.66 -6.08
C ARG A 213 -6.91 -18.74 -4.99
N PRO A 214 -6.05 -19.77 -5.00
CA PRO A 214 -4.89 -19.81 -4.13
C PRO A 214 -4.08 -18.52 -4.34
N GLN A 215 -3.94 -17.72 -3.28
CA GLN A 215 -3.12 -16.53 -3.33
C GLN A 215 -1.65 -16.95 -3.18
N PRO A 216 -0.73 -16.38 -3.97
CA PRO A 216 0.69 -16.45 -3.63
C PRO A 216 0.92 -15.81 -2.26
N ALA A 217 2.06 -16.11 -1.64
CA ALA A 217 2.45 -15.45 -0.41
C ALA A 217 2.44 -13.92 -0.61
N GLU A 218 1.77 -13.20 0.29
CA GLU A 218 1.73 -11.74 0.28
C GLU A 218 3.15 -11.18 0.43
N SER A 219 3.41 -10.03 -0.16
CA SER A 219 4.74 -9.43 -0.10
C SER A 219 4.97 -8.68 1.21
N GLU A 220 6.16 -8.80 1.80
CA GLU A 220 6.57 -8.05 3.01
C GLU A 220 6.90 -6.57 2.74
N GLN A 221 6.12 -5.93 1.88
CA GLN A 221 6.43 -4.63 1.29
C GLN A 221 5.66 -3.47 1.94
N THR A 222 6.03 -2.26 1.48
CA THR A 222 5.71 -0.91 1.98
C THR A 222 6.60 -0.42 3.12
N THR A 223 6.89 0.89 3.12
CA THR A 223 7.62 1.56 4.20
C THR A 223 6.65 2.31 5.09
N HIS A 224 6.80 2.15 6.40
CA HIS A 224 6.09 2.92 7.41
C HIS A 224 7.06 3.71 8.26
N ILE A 225 6.76 4.98 8.53
CA ILE A 225 7.49 5.81 9.48
C ILE A 225 6.53 6.35 10.54
N SER A 226 7.00 6.35 11.79
CA SER A 226 6.33 6.95 12.94
C SER A 226 7.25 7.96 13.58
N ILE A 227 6.78 9.20 13.74
CA ILE A 227 7.54 10.32 14.30
C ILE A 227 6.72 10.93 15.42
N LEU A 228 7.36 11.20 16.55
CA LEU A 228 6.83 12.01 17.64
C LEU A 228 7.87 13.07 17.97
N ASP A 229 7.45 14.33 18.07
CA ASP A 229 8.33 15.41 18.53
C ASP A 229 8.04 15.81 19.97
N ARG A 230 8.90 16.70 20.48
CA ARG A 230 8.88 17.24 21.84
C ARG A 230 7.73 18.21 22.11
N GLU A 231 7.07 18.70 21.06
CA GLU A 231 5.89 19.58 21.16
C GLU A 231 4.59 18.76 21.17
N GLY A 232 4.68 17.45 20.95
CA GLY A 232 3.55 16.53 20.93
C GLY A 232 2.96 16.32 19.55
N ASN A 233 3.60 16.82 18.49
CA ASN A 233 3.19 16.50 17.12
C ASN A 233 3.54 15.05 16.81
N ALA A 234 2.61 14.33 16.20
CA ALA A 234 2.77 12.94 15.81
C ALA A 234 2.45 12.74 14.33
N VAL A 235 3.30 11.98 13.63
CA VAL A 235 3.10 11.60 12.24
C VAL A 235 3.20 10.08 12.13
N SER A 236 2.19 9.46 11.53
CA SER A 236 2.17 8.06 11.13
C SER A 236 1.96 8.03 9.63
N MET A 237 3.00 7.67 8.88
CA MET A 237 3.01 7.76 7.42
C MET A 237 3.42 6.44 6.80
N THR A 238 2.54 5.94 5.93
CA THR A 238 2.77 4.79 5.08
C THR A 238 2.91 5.29 3.65
N TYR A 239 4.00 4.93 2.96
CA TYR A 239 4.17 5.24 1.54
C TYR A 239 4.73 4.03 0.80
N THR A 240 4.30 3.87 -0.45
CA THR A 240 4.60 2.68 -1.25
C THR A 240 4.78 3.01 -2.73
N LEU A 241 5.44 2.09 -3.43
CA LEU A 241 5.47 2.01 -4.89
C LEU A 241 4.59 0.85 -5.40
N ASN A 242 3.76 0.31 -4.52
CA ASN A 242 3.15 -1.00 -4.58
C ASN A 242 4.19 -2.12 -4.39
N GLY A 243 4.67 -2.70 -5.48
CA GLY A 243 5.72 -3.73 -5.45
C GLY A 243 7.10 -3.17 -5.08
N ASN A 244 8.04 -4.03 -4.67
CA ASN A 244 9.46 -3.66 -4.60
C ASN A 244 9.92 -3.09 -5.94
N PHE A 245 10.46 -1.87 -5.89
CA PHE A 245 10.84 -1.06 -7.05
C PHE A 245 9.70 -0.72 -8.02
N GLY A 246 8.44 -0.91 -7.63
CA GLY A 246 7.26 -0.59 -8.43
C GLY A 246 7.26 -1.25 -9.81
N SER A 247 7.17 -0.41 -10.85
CA SER A 247 7.28 -0.81 -12.24
C SER A 247 8.69 -1.29 -12.65
N CYS A 248 9.71 -1.01 -11.84
CA CYS A 248 11.15 -1.11 -12.12
C CYS A 248 11.64 -0.11 -13.19
N MET A 249 10.83 0.88 -13.56
CA MET A 249 11.16 1.89 -14.55
C MET A 249 11.48 3.23 -13.87
N VAL A 250 12.73 3.64 -13.98
CA VAL A 250 13.16 5.03 -13.71
C VAL A 250 12.88 5.88 -14.94
N ALA A 251 12.20 7.01 -14.74
CA ALA A 251 12.02 7.99 -15.81
C ALA A 251 13.36 8.68 -16.11
N GLU A 252 13.79 8.59 -17.36
CA GLU A 252 15.11 9.04 -17.81
C GLU A 252 15.37 10.52 -17.43
N GLY A 253 16.57 10.79 -16.91
CA GLY A 253 16.98 12.12 -16.49
C GLY A 253 16.36 12.60 -15.17
N THR A 254 15.51 11.82 -14.49
CA THR A 254 14.89 12.25 -13.23
C THR A 254 15.37 11.48 -12.01
N GLY A 255 15.86 10.25 -12.19
CA GLY A 255 16.12 9.33 -11.08
C GLY A 255 14.86 8.91 -10.31
N ILE A 256 13.67 9.26 -10.79
CA ILE A 256 12.39 8.91 -10.16
C ILE A 256 11.92 7.56 -10.68
N LEU A 257 11.80 6.62 -9.76
CA LEU A 257 11.27 5.28 -9.99
C LEU A 257 9.74 5.29 -9.96
N LEU A 258 9.10 4.81 -11.02
CA LEU A 258 7.65 4.80 -11.14
C LEU A 258 7.03 3.63 -10.37
N ASN A 259 5.96 3.92 -9.62
CA ASN A 259 5.15 2.89 -8.94
C ASN A 259 4.45 1.97 -9.96
N ASN A 260 3.80 0.93 -9.46
CA ASN A 260 2.84 0.13 -10.22
C ASN A 260 1.51 0.01 -9.47
N GLU A 261 1.04 1.10 -8.87
CA GLU A 261 -0.17 1.14 -8.06
C GLU A 261 -1.43 0.84 -8.87
N MET A 262 -1.42 1.11 -10.18
CA MET A 262 -2.55 0.77 -11.07
C MET A 262 -2.85 -0.74 -11.14
N ASP A 263 -1.93 -1.59 -10.68
CA ASP A 263 -2.19 -3.03 -10.50
C ASP A 263 -3.25 -3.31 -9.43
N ASP A 264 -3.44 -2.40 -8.47
CA ASP A 264 -4.46 -2.50 -7.43
C ASP A 264 -5.87 -2.19 -7.92
N PHE A 265 -6.06 -1.91 -9.21
CA PHE A 265 -7.39 -1.90 -9.82
C PHE A 265 -7.74 -3.28 -10.38
N ALA A 266 -9.02 -3.61 -10.34
CA ALA A 266 -9.53 -4.82 -10.98
C ALA A 266 -9.38 -4.70 -12.50
N ALA A 267 -8.29 -5.22 -13.06
CA ALA A 267 -8.11 -5.31 -14.51
C ALA A 267 -9.27 -6.05 -15.18
N LYS A 268 -9.90 -6.96 -14.42
CA LYS A 268 -11.20 -7.56 -14.70
C LYS A 268 -11.84 -7.99 -13.37
N PRO A 269 -13.09 -7.61 -13.08
CA PRO A 269 -13.79 -8.10 -11.89
C PRO A 269 -13.73 -9.63 -11.78
N GLY A 270 -13.41 -10.13 -10.59
CA GLY A 270 -13.22 -11.57 -10.36
C GLY A 270 -11.85 -12.14 -10.75
N PHE A 271 -10.90 -11.31 -11.21
CA PHE A 271 -9.51 -11.71 -11.46
C PHE A 271 -8.55 -11.15 -10.40
N PRO A 272 -7.51 -11.89 -10.01
CA PRO A 272 -6.54 -11.43 -9.03
C PRO A 272 -5.58 -10.37 -9.61
N ASN A 273 -5.22 -9.38 -8.80
CA ASN A 273 -4.07 -8.51 -9.05
C ASN A 273 -2.74 -9.22 -8.72
N MET A 274 -1.59 -8.52 -8.79
CA MET A 274 -0.27 -9.10 -8.53
C MET A 274 -0.09 -9.69 -7.12
N PHE A 275 -0.91 -9.26 -6.16
CA PHE A 275 -0.95 -9.79 -4.79
C PHE A 275 -1.94 -10.94 -4.61
N GLY A 276 -2.60 -11.37 -5.69
CA GLY A 276 -3.64 -12.39 -5.61
C GLY A 276 -4.99 -11.84 -5.16
N LEU A 277 -5.14 -10.52 -4.97
CA LEU A 277 -6.37 -9.92 -4.49
C LEU A 277 -7.40 -9.92 -5.60
N VAL A 278 -8.52 -10.62 -5.38
CA VAL A 278 -9.65 -10.60 -6.30
C VAL A 278 -10.60 -9.49 -5.88
N GLN A 279 -10.74 -8.49 -6.74
CA GLN A 279 -11.57 -7.31 -6.51
C GLN A 279 -12.91 -7.45 -7.26
N GLY A 280 -13.95 -6.86 -6.67
CA GLY A 280 -15.29 -6.80 -7.24
C GLY A 280 -15.43 -5.77 -8.35
N GLU A 281 -16.68 -5.39 -8.66
CA GLU A 281 -17.00 -4.33 -9.64
C GLU A 281 -16.89 -2.91 -9.05
N ALA A 282 -16.65 -2.81 -7.75
CA ALA A 282 -16.47 -1.55 -7.01
C ALA A 282 -15.04 -0.99 -7.14
#